data_AF-A0A2H6KHW5-F1
#
_entry.id   AF-A0A2H6KHW5-F1
#
_cell.length_a   1.000
_cell.length_b   1.000
_cell.length_c   1.000
_cell.angle_alpha   90.00
_cell.angle_beta   90.00
_cell.angle_gamma   90.00
#
_symmetry.space_group_name_H-M   'P 1'
#
loop_
_entity.id
_entity.type
_entity.pdbx_description
1 polymer ?
#
loop_
_entity_poly.entity_id
_entity_poly.type
_entity_poly.pdbx_seq_one_letter_code
_entity_poly.pdbx_strand_id
1 'polypeptide(L)'
;MPGDISWACLGVPLHALRSVRESMEQLESNDKPSSQSSAFSDAFDCQSLALESSDDTADRILDQLNNGVAKLVNGSIVALRSVLEDLHNLTAHLSFLSGFCCLRFGDCLDSVFEFVCRSRVPLNYQSRLKSLLLESTMQWQQLSGDKGISVLPTDQVFSLVNRFEYLLKEDAWAPIIELKLFGGSPSALSSFLSDRVMAQYSSILRHLLSFQLLFGEVKQLVRLTLRSSGVVCGFFLTRATTLLLHVCFALDHYYRWLVDSAWSELLHRLSVCSNVSEMSAVHESYVEFLSECLLVTTEGAEEPPTSRINPLFSDSLFLIRRCASEFLRICTSELDDASEELGLVYMVLQSEVDRLKCTLNVLSSHVLPDVPEFGEAEHEMLASALRHRINLNSASCRAVSVLQRLLR
;
A
#
# COMPACT_ATOMS: atom_id res chain seq x y z
N MET A 1 -4.51 -35.45 26.44
CA MET A 1 -5.23 -34.19 26.72
C MET A 1 -4.60 -33.12 25.85
N PRO A 2 -5.10 -32.88 24.63
CA PRO A 2 -4.70 -31.70 23.86
C PRO A 2 -5.43 -30.50 24.46
N GLY A 3 -4.68 -29.51 24.91
CA GLY A 3 -5.20 -28.27 25.47
C GLY A 3 -6.00 -27.49 24.44
N ASP A 4 -7.13 -26.96 24.90
CA ASP A 4 -8.07 -26.14 24.15
C ASP A 4 -7.38 -24.99 23.41
N ILE A 5 -7.33 -25.10 22.09
CA ILE A 5 -7.14 -23.93 21.23
C ILE A 5 -8.49 -23.23 21.21
N SER A 6 -8.59 -22.09 21.91
CA SER A 6 -9.78 -21.24 21.89
C SER A 6 -10.02 -20.72 20.46
N TRP A 7 -11.08 -21.21 19.84
CA TRP A 7 -11.53 -20.88 18.47
C TRP A 7 -12.18 -19.50 18.34
N ALA A 8 -11.85 -18.55 19.23
CA ALA A 8 -12.28 -17.15 19.13
C ALA A 8 -11.63 -16.38 17.95
N CYS A 9 -10.80 -17.03 17.13
CA CYS A 9 -10.04 -16.40 16.05
C CYS A 9 -10.81 -16.25 14.70
N LEU A 10 -12.10 -16.59 14.64
CA LEU A 10 -12.89 -16.49 13.38
C LEU A 10 -14.00 -15.42 13.40
N GLY A 11 -13.98 -14.46 14.32
CA GLY A 11 -14.89 -13.34 14.23
C GLY A 11 -14.85 -12.39 15.41
N VAL A 12 -13.90 -11.45 15.38
CA VAL A 12 -13.93 -10.03 15.79
C VAL A 12 -12.54 -9.49 15.42
N PRO A 13 -12.38 -8.25 14.91
CA PRO A 13 -11.11 -7.84 14.32
C PRO A 13 -10.03 -7.67 15.40
N LEU A 14 -8.79 -8.01 15.04
CA LEU A 14 -7.58 -8.05 15.89
C LEU A 14 -7.29 -6.79 16.74
N HIS A 15 -8.04 -5.70 16.59
CA HIS A 15 -7.93 -4.50 17.43
C HIS A 15 -8.46 -4.68 18.86
N ALA A 16 -9.42 -5.59 19.09
CA ALA A 16 -9.96 -5.84 20.43
C ALA A 16 -8.91 -6.49 21.37
N LEU A 17 -7.99 -7.30 20.84
CA LEU A 17 -6.88 -7.88 21.61
C LEU A 17 -5.72 -6.89 21.84
N ARG A 18 -5.55 -5.91 20.94
CA ARG A 18 -4.59 -4.81 21.12
C ARG A 18 -5.04 -3.85 22.23
N SER A 19 -6.34 -3.54 22.26
CA SER A 19 -6.98 -2.76 23.32
C SER A 19 -6.85 -3.42 24.70
N VAL A 20 -6.99 -4.75 24.81
CA VAL A 20 -6.82 -5.47 26.09
C VAL A 20 -5.36 -5.46 26.55
N ARG A 21 -4.40 -5.58 25.63
CA ARG A 21 -2.97 -5.48 25.94
C ARG A 21 -2.57 -4.06 26.38
N GLU A 22 -3.03 -3.05 25.66
CA GLU A 22 -2.78 -1.63 25.98
C GLU A 22 -3.46 -1.23 27.29
N SER A 23 -4.63 -1.79 27.61
CA SER A 23 -5.32 -1.57 28.89
C SER A 23 -4.60 -2.23 30.07
N MET A 24 -3.89 -3.35 29.86
CA MET A 24 -3.05 -3.98 30.89
C MET A 24 -1.73 -3.22 31.11
N GLU A 25 -1.10 -2.70 30.04
CA GLU A 25 0.12 -1.88 30.13
C GLU A 25 -0.15 -0.49 30.77
N GLN A 26 -1.38 0.03 30.66
CA GLN A 26 -1.81 1.25 31.37
C GLN A 26 -2.13 1.03 32.87
N LEU A 27 -2.42 -0.20 33.28
CA LEU A 27 -2.63 -0.54 34.69
C LEU A 27 -1.31 -0.70 35.47
N GLU A 28 -0.21 -1.02 34.80
CA GLU A 28 1.12 -1.15 35.41
C GLU A 28 1.93 0.17 35.45
N SER A 29 1.51 1.19 34.70
CA SER A 29 2.24 2.47 34.57
C SER A 29 1.70 3.62 35.44
N ASN A 30 0.63 3.38 36.23
CA ASN A 30 -0.02 4.41 37.05
C ASN A 30 0.57 4.63 38.46
N ASP A 31 1.67 3.97 38.82
CA ASP A 31 2.38 4.21 40.08
C ASP A 31 3.72 4.93 39.86
N LYS A 32 3.69 6.25 39.64
CA LYS A 32 4.52 7.25 40.36
C LYS A 32 4.32 8.70 39.88
N PRO A 33 4.38 9.69 40.78
CA PRO A 33 3.94 11.05 40.51
C PRO A 33 5.06 11.96 39.98
N SER A 34 4.58 13.01 39.32
CA SER A 34 5.26 14.17 38.76
C SER A 34 6.06 15.01 39.77
N SER A 35 7.12 15.67 39.29
CA SER A 35 7.57 16.94 39.86
C SER A 35 8.03 17.90 38.77
N GLN A 36 7.47 19.11 38.84
CA GLN A 36 7.75 20.29 38.04
C GLN A 36 9.07 20.95 38.49
N SER A 37 9.74 21.68 37.59
CA SER A 37 10.46 22.92 37.94
C SER A 37 10.85 23.70 36.68
N SER A 38 10.28 24.90 36.59
CA SER A 38 10.67 26.02 35.74
C SER A 38 11.85 26.79 36.35
N ALA A 39 12.78 27.31 35.54
CA ALA A 39 13.51 28.53 35.89
C ALA A 39 14.04 29.28 34.65
N PHE A 40 13.68 30.56 34.57
CA PHE A 40 14.32 31.63 33.81
C PHE A 40 15.59 32.12 34.55
N SER A 41 16.67 32.45 33.83
CA SER A 41 17.32 33.78 33.74
C SER A 41 18.80 33.70 33.31
N ASP A 42 19.13 34.56 32.34
CA ASP A 42 20.33 35.39 32.14
C ASP A 42 21.76 34.85 32.38
N ALA A 43 22.60 35.02 31.35
CA ALA A 43 23.87 35.76 31.48
C ALA A 43 24.45 36.13 30.10
N PHE A 44 24.52 37.43 29.82
CA PHE A 44 25.52 38.03 28.93
C PHE A 44 26.91 37.84 29.54
N ASP A 45 27.93 37.49 28.75
CA ASP A 45 29.23 38.16 28.87
C ASP A 45 30.22 37.94 27.69
N CYS A 46 30.72 39.10 27.23
CA CYS A 46 32.05 39.47 26.75
C CYS A 46 32.89 38.58 25.80
N GLN A 47 32.93 39.05 24.54
CA GLN A 47 34.13 39.40 23.74
C GLN A 47 35.50 38.81 24.12
N SER A 48 36.13 38.13 23.14
CA SER A 48 37.58 38.23 22.90
C SER A 48 37.84 38.55 21.43
N LEU A 49 38.25 39.78 21.14
CA LEU A 49 38.87 40.19 19.89
C LEU A 49 40.35 39.77 19.93
N ALA A 50 40.74 38.82 19.08
CA ALA A 50 42.11 38.70 18.61
C ALA A 50 42.07 38.99 17.10
N LEU A 51 42.72 40.08 16.70
CA LEU A 51 42.95 40.43 15.30
C LEU A 51 43.96 39.44 14.71
N GLU A 52 43.54 38.66 13.72
CA GLU A 52 44.40 38.27 12.60
C GLU A 52 43.71 38.70 11.31
N SER A 53 44.47 39.38 10.46
CA SER A 53 44.03 39.98 9.21
C SER A 53 44.49 39.13 8.02
N SER A 54 43.57 38.48 7.31
CA SER A 54 43.58 38.39 5.83
C SER A 54 42.33 37.66 5.30
N ASP A 55 41.72 38.22 4.25
CA ASP A 55 40.80 37.62 3.27
C ASP A 55 39.42 37.05 3.64
N ASP A 56 38.99 37.05 4.91
CA ASP A 56 37.67 36.51 5.31
C ASP A 56 36.44 37.38 4.96
N THR A 57 36.63 38.55 4.37
CA THR A 57 35.50 39.49 4.16
C THR A 57 34.60 39.04 3.02
N ALA A 58 35.19 38.49 1.95
CA ALA A 58 34.44 37.95 0.82
C ALA A 58 33.67 36.70 1.23
N ASP A 59 34.28 35.79 1.98
CA ASP A 59 33.63 34.55 2.45
C ASP A 59 32.54 34.84 3.49
N ARG A 60 32.73 35.80 4.40
CA ARG A 60 31.66 36.23 5.32
C ARG A 60 30.50 36.92 4.60
N ILE A 61 30.78 37.71 3.56
CA ILE A 61 29.74 38.33 2.73
C ILE A 61 29.03 37.25 1.90
N LEU A 62 29.76 36.27 1.37
CA LEU A 62 29.21 35.13 0.64
C LEU A 62 28.33 34.28 1.56
N ASP A 63 28.76 34.01 2.78
CA ASP A 63 28.00 33.26 3.78
C ASP A 63 26.76 34.04 4.25
N GLN A 64 26.85 35.36 4.41
CA GLN A 64 25.68 36.19 4.72
C GLN A 64 24.71 36.30 3.54
N LEU A 65 25.21 36.37 2.31
CA LEU A 65 24.40 36.32 1.09
C LEU A 65 23.77 34.94 0.91
N ASN A 66 24.52 33.85 1.09
CA ASN A 66 24.03 32.48 1.01
C ASN A 66 22.99 32.21 2.11
N ASN A 67 23.22 32.68 3.34
CA ASN A 67 22.24 32.60 4.41
C ASN A 67 21.03 33.50 4.17
N GLY A 68 21.22 34.69 3.59
CA GLY A 68 20.15 35.61 3.21
C GLY A 68 19.28 35.05 2.10
N VAL A 69 19.90 34.51 1.05
CA VAL A 69 19.25 33.79 -0.06
C VAL A 69 18.58 32.53 0.46
N ALA A 70 19.22 31.73 1.31
CA ALA A 70 18.61 30.54 1.91
C ALA A 70 17.39 30.89 2.77
N LYS A 71 17.43 31.99 3.54
CA LYS A 71 16.27 32.48 4.31
C LYS A 71 15.15 33.01 3.41
N LEU A 72 15.49 33.71 2.32
CA LEU A 72 14.51 34.27 1.38
C LEU A 72 13.86 33.16 0.53
N VAL A 73 14.66 32.17 0.13
CA VAL A 73 14.22 30.96 -0.56
C VAL A 73 13.37 30.11 0.38
N ASN A 74 13.82 29.82 1.60
CA ASN A 74 13.01 29.11 2.60
C ASN A 74 11.70 29.84 2.93
N GLY A 75 11.72 31.17 3.05
CA GLY A 75 10.50 31.97 3.25
C GLY A 75 9.53 31.89 2.06
N SER A 76 10.06 31.87 0.82
CA SER A 76 9.27 31.71 -0.40
C SER A 76 8.69 30.29 -0.53
N ILE A 77 9.41 29.28 -0.07
CA ILE A 77 9.00 27.87 -0.07
C ILE A 77 7.90 27.63 0.96
N VAL A 78 8.06 28.16 2.17
CA VAL A 78 7.04 28.10 3.22
C VAL A 78 5.77 28.80 2.76
N ALA A 79 5.89 29.95 2.08
CA ALA A 79 4.75 30.67 1.51
C ALA A 79 4.08 29.93 0.33
N LEU A 80 4.83 29.25 -0.53
CA LEU A 80 4.27 28.45 -1.63
C LEU A 80 3.62 27.17 -1.13
N ARG A 81 4.21 26.53 -0.12
CA ARG A 81 3.63 25.37 0.56
C ARG A 81 2.37 25.74 1.31
N SER A 82 2.37 26.86 2.04
CA SER A 82 1.16 27.37 2.68
C SER A 82 0.12 27.73 1.64
N VAL A 83 0.48 28.33 0.50
CA VAL A 83 -0.47 28.55 -0.62
C VAL A 83 -1.04 27.24 -1.16
N LEU A 84 -0.26 26.18 -1.34
CA LEU A 84 -0.77 24.88 -1.83
C LEU A 84 -1.60 24.12 -0.78
N GLU A 85 -1.23 24.21 0.50
CA GLU A 85 -1.97 23.61 1.61
C GLU A 85 -3.25 24.41 1.92
N ASP A 86 -3.21 25.74 1.89
CA ASP A 86 -4.31 26.65 2.22
C ASP A 86 -5.31 26.86 1.06
N LEU A 87 -4.86 26.97 -0.21
CA LEU A 87 -5.76 27.21 -1.35
C LEU A 87 -6.22 25.94 -2.06
N HIS A 88 -5.44 24.85 -1.99
CA HIS A 88 -5.72 23.64 -2.78
C HIS A 88 -5.74 22.36 -1.96
N ASN A 89 -5.40 22.41 -0.68
CA ASN A 89 -5.43 21.28 0.24
C ASN A 89 -4.77 20.03 -0.38
N LEU A 90 -3.54 20.20 -0.89
CA LEU A 90 -2.81 19.15 -1.62
C LEU A 90 -2.67 17.87 -0.78
N THR A 91 -2.36 18.01 0.50
CA THR A 91 -2.22 16.90 1.45
C THR A 91 -3.52 16.10 1.59
N ALA A 92 -4.68 16.76 1.57
CA ALA A 92 -5.98 16.08 1.55
C ALA A 92 -6.20 15.27 0.26
N HIS A 93 -5.83 15.81 -0.90
CA HIS A 93 -5.91 15.09 -2.17
C HIS A 93 -5.02 13.86 -2.19
N LEU A 94 -3.76 14.01 -1.77
CA LEU A 94 -2.82 12.89 -1.68
C LEU A 94 -3.28 11.85 -0.66
N SER A 95 -3.78 12.28 0.50
CA SER A 95 -4.31 11.39 1.54
C SER A 95 -5.55 10.64 1.06
N PHE A 96 -6.44 11.26 0.30
CA PHE A 96 -7.61 10.60 -0.27
C PHE A 96 -7.21 9.61 -1.37
N LEU A 97 -6.31 10.00 -2.28
CA LEU A 97 -5.83 9.10 -3.34
C LEU A 97 -5.11 7.89 -2.75
N SER A 98 -4.23 8.09 -1.77
CA SER A 98 -3.60 6.99 -1.05
C SER A 98 -4.61 6.17 -0.24
N GLY A 99 -5.57 6.83 0.39
CA GLY A 99 -6.67 6.24 1.14
C GLY A 99 -7.51 5.26 0.32
N PHE A 100 -8.00 5.73 -0.82
CA PHE A 100 -8.87 4.98 -1.71
C PHE A 100 -8.10 4.05 -2.64
N CYS A 101 -7.10 4.54 -3.38
CA CYS A 101 -6.40 3.76 -4.40
C CYS A 101 -5.47 2.71 -3.80
N CYS A 102 -4.82 3.02 -2.67
CA CYS A 102 -3.89 2.11 -1.98
C CYS A 102 -4.54 1.41 -0.78
N LEU A 103 -5.87 1.51 -0.63
CA LEU A 103 -6.69 0.90 0.42
C LEU A 103 -6.30 1.24 1.87
N ARG A 104 -5.66 2.40 2.11
CA ARG A 104 -5.26 2.80 3.49
C ARG A 104 -6.43 3.12 4.41
N PHE A 105 -7.61 3.37 3.85
CA PHE A 105 -8.82 3.53 4.66
C PHE A 105 -9.26 2.21 5.33
N GLY A 106 -8.68 1.07 4.93
CA GLY A 106 -8.92 -0.23 5.56
C GLY A 106 -10.40 -0.62 5.52
N ASP A 107 -10.90 -1.08 6.67
CA ASP A 107 -12.27 -1.58 6.85
C ASP A 107 -13.35 -0.54 6.50
N CYS A 108 -13.02 0.77 6.53
CA CYS A 108 -13.95 1.81 6.09
C CYS A 108 -14.37 1.65 4.62
N LEU A 109 -13.57 0.96 3.79
CA LEU A 109 -13.87 0.71 2.39
C LEU A 109 -14.72 -0.55 2.15
N ASP A 110 -15.06 -1.34 3.17
CA ASP A 110 -15.79 -2.60 2.99
C ASP A 110 -17.10 -2.42 2.22
N SER A 111 -17.86 -1.36 2.52
CA SER A 111 -19.11 -1.03 1.82
C SER A 111 -18.88 -0.60 0.37
N VAL A 112 -17.75 0.06 0.09
CA VAL A 112 -17.33 0.41 -1.26
C VAL A 112 -16.97 -0.86 -2.03
N PHE A 113 -16.18 -1.76 -1.44
CA PHE A 113 -15.82 -3.01 -2.10
C PHE A 113 -17.01 -3.91 -2.36
N GLU A 114 -17.92 -4.06 -1.41
CA GLU A 114 -19.14 -4.84 -1.59
C GLU A 114 -20.02 -4.26 -2.70
N PHE A 115 -19.98 -2.95 -2.92
CA PHE A 115 -20.69 -2.29 -4.01
C PHE A 115 -19.98 -2.45 -5.36
N VAL A 116 -18.66 -2.27 -5.38
CA VAL A 116 -17.84 -2.36 -6.59
C VAL A 116 -17.81 -3.79 -7.09
N CYS A 117 -17.58 -4.77 -6.23
CA CYS A 117 -17.44 -6.19 -6.60
C CYS A 117 -18.75 -6.89 -7.00
N ARG A 118 -19.86 -6.17 -7.17
CA ARG A 118 -21.15 -6.77 -7.54
C ARG A 118 -21.12 -7.22 -9.00
N SER A 119 -21.74 -8.37 -9.26
CA SER A 119 -21.87 -8.93 -10.61
C SER A 119 -22.76 -8.08 -11.54
N ARG A 120 -23.51 -7.11 -11.00
CA ARG A 120 -24.39 -6.24 -11.78
C ARG A 120 -24.14 -4.78 -11.41
N VAL A 121 -23.89 -3.96 -12.44
CA VAL A 121 -23.70 -2.52 -12.32
C VAL A 121 -25.06 -1.84 -12.24
N PRO A 122 -25.43 -1.18 -11.13
CA PRO A 122 -26.67 -0.42 -11.04
C PRO A 122 -26.65 0.83 -11.95
N LEU A 123 -27.83 1.25 -12.44
CA LEU A 123 -27.99 2.47 -13.26
C LEU A 123 -27.43 3.74 -12.58
N ASN A 124 -27.48 3.80 -11.25
CA ASN A 124 -26.98 4.92 -10.44
C ASN A 124 -25.56 4.66 -9.88
N TYR A 125 -24.72 3.93 -10.62
CA TYR A 125 -23.42 3.47 -10.12
C TYR A 125 -22.55 4.62 -9.59
N GLN A 126 -22.37 5.67 -10.38
CA GLN A 126 -21.46 6.76 -10.06
C GLN A 126 -21.92 7.56 -8.84
N SER A 127 -23.22 7.88 -8.74
CA SER A 127 -23.76 8.63 -7.60
C SER A 127 -23.72 7.80 -6.31
N ARG A 128 -23.99 6.50 -6.39
CA ARG A 128 -23.92 5.60 -5.23
C ARG A 128 -22.49 5.35 -4.78
N LEU A 129 -21.55 5.14 -5.71
CA LEU A 129 -20.12 5.00 -5.39
C LEU A 129 -19.60 6.25 -4.68
N LYS A 130 -19.91 7.44 -5.20
CA LYS A 130 -19.52 8.71 -4.56
C LYS A 130 -20.11 8.87 -3.16
N SER A 131 -21.37 8.50 -2.94
CA SER A 131 -21.99 8.49 -1.60
C SER A 131 -21.24 7.57 -0.63
N LEU A 132 -20.93 6.34 -1.06
CA LEU A 132 -20.21 5.38 -0.23
C LEU A 132 -18.77 5.84 0.06
N LEU A 133 -18.08 6.43 -0.92
CA LEU A 133 -16.75 6.99 -0.73
C LEU A 133 -16.75 8.17 0.24
N LEU A 134 -17.76 9.03 0.16
CA LEU A 134 -17.95 10.14 1.10
C LEU A 134 -18.10 9.62 2.53
N GLU A 135 -19.01 8.65 2.74
CA GLU A 135 -19.24 8.00 4.04
C GLU A 135 -17.96 7.34 4.57
N SER A 136 -17.28 6.57 3.72
CA SER A 136 -16.04 5.85 4.07
C SER A 136 -14.91 6.81 4.47
N THR A 137 -14.75 7.92 3.73
CA THR A 137 -13.73 8.92 4.01
C THR A 137 -14.01 9.65 5.32
N MET A 138 -15.28 9.98 5.61
CA MET A 138 -15.66 10.59 6.88
C MET A 138 -15.45 9.65 8.06
N GLN A 139 -15.84 8.37 7.94
CA GLN A 139 -15.60 7.36 8.97
C GLN A 139 -14.11 7.21 9.26
N TRP A 140 -13.29 7.15 8.22
CA TRP A 140 -11.84 7.06 8.38
C TRP A 140 -11.25 8.30 9.07
N GLN A 141 -11.72 9.51 8.73
CA GLN A 141 -11.28 10.74 9.38
C GLN A 141 -11.68 10.80 10.86
N GLN A 142 -12.85 10.27 11.24
CA GLN A 142 -13.26 10.19 12.64
C GLN A 142 -12.36 9.24 13.44
N LEU A 143 -12.05 8.07 12.89
CA LEU A 143 -11.16 7.09 13.53
C LEU A 143 -9.70 7.57 13.59
N SER A 144 -9.31 8.41 12.64
CA SER A 144 -7.94 8.93 12.50
C SER A 144 -7.73 10.28 13.20
N GLY A 145 -8.81 11.01 13.50
CA GLY A 145 -8.77 12.30 14.18
C GLY A 145 -8.11 12.22 15.56
N ASP A 146 -8.26 11.09 16.25
CA ASP A 146 -7.61 10.80 17.53
C ASP A 146 -6.08 10.62 17.42
N LYS A 147 -5.54 10.48 16.19
CA LYS A 147 -4.10 10.29 15.90
C LYS A 147 -3.42 11.54 15.35
N GLY A 148 -4.05 12.71 15.46
CA GLY A 148 -3.45 13.99 15.05
C GLY A 148 -3.47 14.25 13.54
N ILE A 149 -4.29 13.53 12.77
CA ILE A 149 -4.53 13.82 11.36
C ILE A 149 -5.58 14.93 11.26
N SER A 150 -5.30 15.98 10.49
CA SER A 150 -6.23 17.11 10.31
C SER A 150 -7.55 16.64 9.70
N VAL A 151 -8.65 16.74 10.46
CA VAL A 151 -9.99 16.39 10.00
C VAL A 151 -10.49 17.48 9.04
N LEU A 152 -10.94 17.07 7.85
CA LEU A 152 -11.51 18.00 6.89
C LEU A 152 -13.00 18.21 7.18
N PRO A 153 -13.53 19.42 7.01
CA PRO A 153 -14.96 19.62 7.09
C PRO A 153 -15.69 18.91 5.93
N THR A 154 -16.94 18.54 6.17
CA THR A 154 -17.76 17.69 5.27
C THR A 154 -17.86 18.20 3.84
N ASP A 155 -18.00 19.51 3.66
CA ASP A 155 -18.06 20.18 2.36
C ASP A 155 -16.76 20.03 1.56
N GLN A 156 -15.60 20.06 2.23
CA GLN A 156 -14.30 19.83 1.59
C GLN A 156 -14.13 18.38 1.16
N VAL A 157 -14.55 17.41 1.99
CA VAL A 157 -14.54 15.98 1.61
C VAL A 157 -15.48 15.73 0.44
N PHE A 158 -16.66 16.37 0.42
CA PHE A 158 -17.59 16.28 -0.69
C PHE A 158 -16.98 16.83 -1.99
N SER A 159 -16.30 17.98 -1.93
CA SER A 159 -15.59 18.55 -3.07
C SER A 159 -14.49 17.61 -3.59
N LEU A 160 -13.76 16.99 -2.68
CA LEU A 160 -12.67 16.04 -2.95
C LEU A 160 -13.16 14.80 -3.70
N VAL A 161 -14.20 14.13 -3.19
CA VAL A 161 -14.77 12.92 -3.81
C VAL A 161 -15.35 13.23 -5.19
N ASN A 162 -15.96 14.40 -5.37
CA ASN A 162 -16.54 14.84 -6.64
C ASN A 162 -15.50 15.34 -7.65
N ARG A 163 -14.25 15.51 -7.23
CA ARG A 163 -13.16 15.96 -8.08
C ARG A 163 -12.72 14.92 -9.11
N PHE A 164 -13.07 13.67 -8.85
CA PHE A 164 -12.71 12.54 -9.70
C PHE A 164 -13.93 11.99 -10.44
N GLU A 165 -13.69 11.60 -11.68
CA GLU A 165 -14.55 10.72 -12.45
C GLU A 165 -14.12 9.28 -12.21
N TYR A 166 -15.11 8.41 -11.98
CA TYR A 166 -14.93 6.99 -11.70
C TYR A 166 -15.51 6.24 -12.89
N LEU A 167 -14.67 5.96 -13.88
CA LEU A 167 -15.09 5.25 -15.07
C LEU A 167 -15.10 3.76 -14.80
N LEU A 168 -16.20 3.10 -15.18
CA LEU A 168 -16.27 1.66 -15.18
C LEU A 168 -15.81 1.14 -16.54
N LYS A 169 -14.76 0.32 -16.58
CA LYS A 169 -14.50 -0.55 -17.74
C LYS A 169 -15.01 -1.94 -17.45
N GLU A 170 -15.81 -2.47 -18.36
CA GLU A 170 -16.18 -3.88 -18.39
C GLU A 170 -14.99 -4.67 -18.95
N ASP A 171 -14.09 -5.11 -18.07
CA ASP A 171 -13.23 -6.26 -18.37
C ASP A 171 -13.81 -7.48 -17.67
N ALA A 172 -13.69 -8.64 -18.33
CA ALA A 172 -14.50 -9.84 -18.15
C ALA A 172 -14.48 -10.51 -16.75
N TRP A 173 -13.83 -9.93 -15.75
CA TRP A 173 -13.58 -10.56 -14.45
C TRP A 173 -13.74 -9.64 -13.22
N ALA A 174 -13.77 -8.31 -13.37
CA ALA A 174 -14.09 -7.36 -12.31
C ALA A 174 -14.37 -5.95 -12.88
N PRO A 175 -15.29 -5.16 -12.30
CA PRO A 175 -15.45 -3.77 -12.67
C PRO A 175 -14.19 -2.97 -12.36
N ILE A 176 -13.58 -2.40 -13.40
CA ILE A 176 -12.40 -1.55 -13.26
C ILE A 176 -12.87 -0.13 -12.97
N ILE A 177 -12.49 0.43 -11.83
CA ILE A 177 -12.61 1.87 -11.57
C ILE A 177 -11.35 2.55 -12.11
N GLU A 178 -11.49 3.32 -13.18
CA GLU A 178 -10.47 4.28 -13.58
C GLU A 178 -10.77 5.64 -12.97
N LEU A 179 -9.77 6.23 -12.34
CA LEU A 179 -9.84 7.57 -11.77
C LEU A 179 -9.33 8.58 -12.78
N LYS A 180 -10.18 9.51 -13.18
CA LYS A 180 -9.77 10.68 -13.97
C LYS A 180 -10.05 11.96 -13.20
N LEU A 181 -9.15 12.93 -13.33
CA LEU A 181 -9.36 14.25 -12.75
C LEU A 181 -10.39 15.02 -13.60
N PHE A 182 -11.41 15.59 -12.98
CA PHE A 182 -12.41 16.37 -13.71
C PHE A 182 -11.79 17.64 -14.33
N GLY A 183 -12.15 17.94 -15.58
CA GLY A 183 -11.65 19.12 -16.30
C GLY A 183 -11.98 20.43 -15.56
N GLY A 184 -11.03 21.37 -15.52
CA GLY A 184 -11.15 22.64 -14.77
C GLY A 184 -10.41 22.67 -13.43
N SER A 185 -9.51 21.72 -13.18
CA SER A 185 -8.63 21.79 -12.00
C SER A 185 -7.60 22.92 -12.11
N PRO A 186 -7.22 23.60 -11.00
CA PRO A 186 -6.14 24.58 -11.01
C PRO A 186 -4.89 23.98 -11.64
N SER A 187 -4.19 24.78 -12.45
CA SER A 187 -2.92 24.40 -13.10
C SER A 187 -1.86 23.89 -12.10
N ALA A 188 -1.98 24.27 -10.82
CA ALA A 188 -1.12 23.81 -9.74
C ALA A 188 -1.36 22.34 -9.33
N LEU A 189 -2.58 21.79 -9.48
CA LEU A 189 -2.85 20.38 -9.17
C LEU A 189 -2.52 19.46 -10.34
N SER A 190 -2.57 19.96 -11.58
CA SER A 190 -2.24 19.16 -12.77
C SER A 190 -0.77 18.73 -12.84
N SER A 191 0.14 19.41 -12.14
CA SER A 191 1.54 18.94 -12.03
C SER A 191 1.63 17.65 -11.20
N PHE A 192 0.89 17.56 -10.10
CA PHE A 192 0.87 16.40 -9.21
C PHE A 192 -0.04 15.27 -9.70
N LEU A 193 -1.17 15.62 -10.32
CA LEU A 193 -2.19 14.70 -10.77
C LEU A 193 -2.19 14.61 -12.31
N SER A 194 -1.02 14.35 -12.88
CA SER A 194 -0.87 14.13 -14.32
C SER A 194 -1.62 12.86 -14.75
N ASP A 195 -1.96 12.77 -16.04
CA ASP A 195 -2.64 11.59 -16.59
C ASP A 195 -1.87 10.29 -16.32
N ARG A 196 -0.53 10.36 -16.37
CA ARG A 196 0.37 9.25 -16.04
C ARG A 196 0.22 8.80 -14.58
N VAL A 197 0.27 9.74 -13.64
CA VAL A 197 0.13 9.45 -12.20
C VAL A 197 -1.27 8.89 -11.90
N MET A 198 -2.31 9.46 -12.50
CA MET A 198 -3.68 8.98 -12.33
C MET A 198 -3.89 7.58 -12.92
N ALA A 199 -3.25 7.26 -14.03
CA ALA A 199 -3.25 5.91 -14.61
C ALA A 199 -2.57 4.90 -13.68
N GLN A 200 -1.45 5.26 -13.05
CA GLN A 200 -0.78 4.39 -12.08
C GLN A 200 -1.63 4.17 -10.82
N TYR A 201 -2.26 5.21 -10.27
CA TYR A 201 -3.20 5.04 -9.16
C TYR A 201 -4.38 4.13 -9.52
N SER A 202 -4.92 4.27 -10.73
CA SER A 202 -5.99 3.41 -11.23
C SER A 202 -5.54 1.95 -11.35
N SER A 203 -4.30 1.72 -11.80
CA SER A 203 -3.69 0.39 -11.90
C SER A 203 -3.47 -0.24 -10.52
N ILE A 204 -2.96 0.54 -9.54
CA ILE A 204 -2.81 0.12 -8.14
C ILE A 204 -4.17 -0.27 -7.55
N LEU A 205 -5.18 0.58 -7.72
CA LEU A 205 -6.54 0.31 -7.23
C LEU A 205 -7.09 -0.98 -7.83
N ARG A 206 -6.96 -1.18 -9.15
CA ARG A 206 -7.42 -2.39 -9.84
C ARG A 206 -6.76 -3.65 -9.29
N HIS A 207 -5.45 -3.61 -9.06
CA HIS A 207 -4.69 -4.73 -8.49
C HIS A 207 -5.15 -5.05 -7.07
N LEU A 208 -5.30 -4.04 -6.22
CA LEU A 208 -5.72 -4.25 -4.83
C LEU A 208 -7.19 -4.69 -4.73
N LEU A 209 -8.08 -4.19 -5.60
CA LEU A 209 -9.46 -4.70 -5.73
C LEU A 209 -9.49 -6.17 -6.14
N SER A 210 -8.66 -6.53 -7.14
CA SER A 210 -8.48 -7.91 -7.58
C SER A 210 -8.01 -8.83 -6.46
N PHE A 211 -7.10 -8.34 -5.61
CA PHE A 211 -6.65 -9.04 -4.42
C PHE A 211 -7.76 -9.18 -3.36
N GLN A 212 -8.58 -8.15 -3.14
CA GLN A 212 -9.73 -8.25 -2.21
C GLN A 212 -10.78 -9.26 -2.69
N LEU A 213 -11.00 -9.37 -4.01
CA LEU A 213 -11.84 -10.41 -4.59
C LEU A 213 -11.31 -11.81 -4.27
N LEU A 214 -10.01 -12.04 -4.49
CA LEU A 214 -9.34 -13.29 -4.11
C LEU A 214 -9.53 -13.59 -2.61
N PHE A 215 -9.33 -12.58 -1.75
CA PHE A 215 -9.54 -12.74 -0.30
C PHE A 215 -10.98 -13.14 0.03
N GLY A 216 -11.96 -12.58 -0.69
CA GLY A 216 -13.36 -12.95 -0.62
C GLY A 216 -13.62 -14.41 -1.02
N GLU A 217 -13.03 -14.88 -2.11
CA GLU A 217 -13.12 -16.28 -2.57
C GLU A 217 -12.50 -17.24 -1.55
N VAL A 218 -11.32 -16.91 -1.01
CA VAL A 218 -10.65 -17.72 0.02
C VAL A 218 -11.49 -17.80 1.30
N LYS A 219 -12.13 -16.70 1.73
CA LYS A 219 -13.09 -16.74 2.85
C LYS A 219 -14.25 -17.70 2.59
N GLN A 220 -14.74 -17.79 1.34
CA GLN A 220 -15.79 -18.75 0.98
C GLN A 220 -15.26 -20.18 1.02
N LEU A 221 -14.05 -20.44 0.52
CA LEU A 221 -13.39 -21.75 0.61
C LEU A 221 -13.19 -22.21 2.05
N VAL A 222 -12.80 -21.32 2.97
CA VAL A 222 -12.72 -21.61 4.41
C VAL A 222 -14.09 -22.05 4.95
N ARG A 223 -15.17 -21.33 4.61
CA ARG A 223 -16.52 -21.70 5.04
C ARG A 223 -16.96 -23.06 4.49
N LEU A 224 -16.61 -23.37 3.24
CA LEU A 224 -16.90 -24.67 2.63
C LEU A 224 -16.12 -25.79 3.34
N THR A 225 -14.83 -25.57 3.59
CA THR A 225 -13.95 -26.51 4.30
C THR A 225 -14.49 -26.83 5.71
N LEU A 226 -14.96 -25.81 6.43
CA LEU A 226 -15.53 -25.98 7.77
C LEU A 226 -16.88 -26.72 7.78
N ARG A 227 -17.62 -26.68 6.66
CA ARG A 227 -18.93 -27.36 6.52
C ARG A 227 -18.81 -28.76 5.97
N SER A 228 -17.74 -29.09 5.25
CA SER A 228 -17.53 -30.41 4.64
C SER A 228 -17.13 -31.44 5.70
N SER A 229 -17.99 -32.43 5.95
CA SER A 229 -17.74 -33.59 6.83
C SER A 229 -17.24 -34.85 6.09
N GLY A 230 -16.91 -34.72 4.79
CA GLY A 230 -16.58 -35.84 3.90
C GLY A 230 -15.08 -36.05 3.63
N VAL A 231 -14.66 -37.31 3.62
CA VAL A 231 -13.27 -37.79 3.69
C VAL A 231 -12.43 -37.53 2.42
N VAL A 232 -13.03 -37.32 1.24
CA VAL A 232 -12.30 -37.29 -0.04
C VAL A 232 -12.10 -35.87 -0.58
N CYS A 233 -13.13 -35.00 -0.58
CA CYS A 233 -12.94 -33.57 -0.85
C CYS A 233 -12.13 -32.86 0.25
N GLY A 234 -12.13 -33.38 1.48
CA GLY A 234 -11.49 -32.77 2.63
C GLY A 234 -9.97 -32.64 2.53
N PHE A 235 -9.26 -33.51 1.79
CA PHE A 235 -7.79 -33.46 1.77
C PHE A 235 -7.24 -32.32 0.92
N PHE A 236 -7.59 -32.26 -0.37
CA PHE A 236 -7.11 -31.22 -1.29
C PHE A 236 -7.73 -29.87 -0.96
N LEU A 237 -9.02 -29.82 -0.62
CA LEU A 237 -9.69 -28.57 -0.27
C LEU A 237 -9.06 -27.94 0.98
N THR A 238 -8.80 -28.71 2.04
CA THR A 238 -8.19 -28.17 3.27
C THR A 238 -6.77 -27.68 3.01
N ARG A 239 -5.97 -28.43 2.26
CA ARG A 239 -4.59 -28.02 1.92
C ARG A 239 -4.55 -26.79 1.04
N ALA A 240 -5.36 -26.75 -0.02
CA ALA A 240 -5.47 -25.61 -0.91
C ALA A 240 -5.95 -24.37 -0.16
N THR A 241 -6.98 -24.51 0.66
CA THR A 241 -7.54 -23.41 1.47
C THR A 241 -6.49 -22.88 2.45
N THR A 242 -5.76 -23.76 3.14
CA THR A 242 -4.69 -23.36 4.06
C THR A 242 -3.57 -22.62 3.33
N LEU A 243 -3.14 -23.13 2.18
CA LEU A 243 -2.09 -22.53 1.36
C LEU A 243 -2.50 -21.15 0.82
N LEU A 244 -3.71 -21.05 0.26
CA LEU A 244 -4.28 -19.78 -0.22
C LEU A 244 -4.45 -18.78 0.91
N LEU A 245 -4.91 -19.22 2.09
CA LEU A 245 -5.07 -18.38 3.27
C LEU A 245 -3.72 -17.83 3.74
N HIS A 246 -2.69 -18.67 3.80
CA HIS A 246 -1.32 -18.25 4.13
C HIS A 246 -0.80 -17.20 3.15
N VAL A 247 -0.91 -17.47 1.84
CA VAL A 247 -0.48 -16.53 0.79
C VAL A 247 -1.24 -15.20 0.89
N CYS A 248 -2.56 -15.27 1.08
CA CYS A 248 -3.40 -14.09 1.25
C CYS A 248 -3.00 -13.26 2.47
N PHE A 249 -2.78 -13.87 3.64
CA PHE A 249 -2.34 -13.14 4.83
C PHE A 249 -0.94 -12.54 4.68
N ALA A 250 -0.02 -13.27 4.04
CA ALA A 250 1.32 -12.76 3.77
C ALA A 250 1.29 -11.54 2.85
N LEU A 251 0.52 -11.61 1.76
CA LEU A 251 0.35 -10.50 0.81
C LEU A 251 -0.37 -9.31 1.45
N ASP A 252 -1.46 -9.54 2.20
CA ASP A 252 -2.21 -8.48 2.88
C ASP A 252 -1.32 -7.73 3.90
N HIS A 253 -0.57 -8.48 4.72
CA HIS A 253 0.37 -7.89 5.67
C HIS A 253 1.49 -7.12 4.95
N TYR A 254 2.05 -7.68 3.87
CA TYR A 254 3.06 -7.02 3.06
C TYR A 254 2.54 -5.71 2.44
N TYR A 255 1.37 -5.73 1.80
CA TYR A 255 0.79 -4.56 1.14
C TYR A 255 0.50 -3.44 2.15
N ARG A 256 -0.08 -3.75 3.31
CA ARG A 256 -0.31 -2.75 4.36
C ARG A 256 1.00 -2.14 4.85
N TRP A 257 1.98 -2.97 5.18
CA TRP A 257 3.29 -2.51 5.62
C TRP A 257 3.97 -1.61 4.58
N LEU A 258 3.96 -2.03 3.31
CA LEU A 258 4.58 -1.30 2.21
C LEU A 258 3.94 0.07 2.04
N VAL A 259 2.61 0.11 1.99
CA VAL A 259 1.85 1.35 1.76
C VAL A 259 2.04 2.33 2.91
N ASP A 260 1.99 1.89 4.18
CA ASP A 260 2.20 2.76 5.33
C ASP A 260 3.65 3.25 5.43
N SER A 261 4.62 2.40 5.13
CA SER A 261 6.04 2.77 5.12
C SER A 261 6.33 3.77 4.00
N ALA A 262 5.85 3.52 2.79
CA ALA A 262 6.02 4.41 1.64
C ALA A 262 5.32 5.75 1.85
N TRP A 263 4.14 5.76 2.48
CA TRP A 263 3.43 7.00 2.80
C TRP A 263 4.19 7.85 3.82
N SER A 264 4.73 7.23 4.86
CA SER A 264 5.52 7.93 5.87
C SER A 264 6.77 8.54 5.26
N GLU A 265 7.45 7.80 4.38
CA GLU A 265 8.60 8.28 3.62
C GLU A 265 8.23 9.41 2.65
N LEU A 266 7.09 9.32 1.96
CA LEU A 266 6.59 10.40 1.10
C LEU A 266 6.41 11.69 1.90
N LEU A 267 5.73 11.64 3.05
CA LEU A 267 5.52 12.81 3.90
C LEU A 267 6.86 13.40 4.39
N HIS A 268 7.81 12.55 4.76
CA HIS A 268 9.14 12.98 5.15
C HIS A 268 9.86 13.69 3.99
N ARG A 269 9.90 13.10 2.80
CA ARG A 269 10.56 13.70 1.64
C ARG A 269 9.90 14.99 1.18
N LEU A 270 8.56 15.04 1.15
CA LEU A 270 7.81 16.26 0.86
C LEU A 270 8.11 17.38 1.85
N SER A 271 8.41 17.04 3.11
CA SER A 271 8.73 18.05 4.14
C SER A 271 10.06 18.78 3.90
N VAL A 272 10.97 18.17 3.13
CA VAL A 272 12.32 18.68 2.85
C VAL A 272 12.44 19.30 1.46
N CYS A 273 11.44 19.12 0.58
CA CYS A 273 11.45 19.66 -0.78
C CYS A 273 11.53 21.20 -0.80
N SER A 274 12.32 21.72 -1.75
CA SER A 274 12.60 23.15 -1.87
C SER A 274 11.75 23.86 -2.92
N ASN A 275 10.94 23.14 -3.70
CA ASN A 275 10.04 23.75 -4.68
C ASN A 275 8.93 22.76 -5.11
N VAL A 276 7.91 23.29 -5.79
CA VAL A 276 6.74 22.52 -6.26
C VAL A 276 7.13 21.44 -7.28
N SER A 277 8.14 21.71 -8.12
CA SER A 277 8.63 20.75 -9.11
C SER A 277 9.26 19.52 -8.43
N GLU A 278 10.08 19.75 -7.41
CA GLU A 278 10.65 18.69 -6.57
C GLU A 278 9.56 17.90 -5.83
N MET A 279 8.57 18.58 -5.26
CA MET A 279 7.44 17.91 -4.60
C MET A 279 6.67 17.01 -5.58
N SER A 280 6.45 17.50 -6.80
CA SER A 280 5.77 16.77 -7.88
C SER A 280 6.57 15.53 -8.30
N ALA A 281 7.90 15.68 -8.47
CA ALA A 281 8.78 14.57 -8.81
C ALA A 281 8.88 13.52 -7.68
N VAL A 282 8.89 13.96 -6.42
CA VAL A 282 8.85 13.06 -5.25
C VAL A 282 7.53 12.29 -5.20
N HIS A 283 6.40 12.94 -5.49
CA HIS A 283 5.10 12.28 -5.55
C HIS A 283 5.02 11.27 -6.70
N GLU A 284 5.48 11.62 -7.90
CA GLU A 284 5.55 10.69 -9.04
C GLU A 284 6.41 9.47 -8.70
N SER A 285 7.60 9.69 -8.12
CA SER A 285 8.49 8.61 -7.66
C SER A 285 7.84 7.69 -6.61
N TYR A 286 7.00 8.24 -5.73
CA TYR A 286 6.26 7.44 -4.74
C TYR A 286 5.22 6.53 -5.40
N VAL A 287 4.46 7.05 -6.37
CA VAL A 287 3.43 6.26 -7.07
C VAL A 287 4.08 5.17 -7.93
N GLU A 288 5.18 5.49 -8.59
CA GLU A 288 6.01 4.52 -9.32
C GLU A 288 6.53 3.41 -8.40
N PHE A 289 7.11 3.78 -7.26
CA PHE A 289 7.61 2.84 -6.27
C PHE A 289 6.51 1.90 -5.76
N LEU A 290 5.31 2.42 -5.49
CA LEU A 290 4.17 1.60 -5.09
C LEU A 290 3.72 0.65 -6.21
N SER A 291 3.64 1.13 -7.45
CA SER A 291 3.26 0.31 -8.60
C SER A 291 4.22 -0.88 -8.80
N GLU A 292 5.53 -0.65 -8.60
CA GLU A 292 6.53 -1.70 -8.62
C GLU A 292 6.40 -2.67 -7.43
N CYS A 293 6.33 -2.15 -6.20
CA CYS A 293 6.43 -2.98 -5.00
C CYS A 293 5.13 -3.71 -4.66
N LEU A 294 3.99 -3.19 -5.08
CA LEU A 294 2.69 -3.89 -4.98
C LEU A 294 2.55 -4.97 -6.05
N LEU A 295 3.51 -5.12 -6.98
CA LEU A 295 3.51 -6.11 -8.06
C LEU A 295 2.32 -5.92 -9.02
N VAL A 296 1.97 -4.66 -9.30
CA VAL A 296 0.81 -4.29 -10.11
C VAL A 296 0.98 -4.74 -11.56
N THR A 297 0.17 -5.69 -12.02
CA THR A 297 0.21 -6.13 -13.41
C THR A 297 -0.53 -5.14 -14.30
N THR A 298 0.17 -4.50 -15.25
CA THR A 298 -0.46 -3.66 -16.26
C THR A 298 -1.09 -4.56 -17.33
N GLU A 299 -2.37 -4.86 -17.19
CA GLU A 299 -3.17 -5.37 -18.30
C GLU A 299 -3.47 -4.21 -19.25
N GLY A 300 -2.76 -4.18 -20.38
CA GLY A 300 -3.02 -3.29 -21.51
C GLY A 300 -2.35 -1.90 -21.43
N ALA A 301 -1.24 -1.73 -22.16
CA ALA A 301 -0.86 -0.49 -22.86
C ALA A 301 0.31 -0.79 -23.80
N GLU A 302 0.33 -0.12 -24.96
CA GLU A 302 1.34 -0.22 -26.03
C GLU A 302 2.74 0.34 -25.63
N GLU A 303 2.99 0.56 -24.34
CA GLU A 303 4.25 1.09 -23.81
C GLU A 303 4.99 0.02 -22.99
N PRO A 304 6.35 0.03 -23.01
CA PRO A 304 7.11 -0.93 -22.23
C PRO A 304 6.73 -0.84 -20.75
N PRO A 305 6.61 -1.96 -20.03
CA PRO A 305 6.23 -1.96 -18.62
C PRO A 305 7.17 -1.04 -17.84
N THR A 306 6.57 -0.08 -17.14
CA THR A 306 7.33 0.87 -16.30
C THR A 306 7.98 0.16 -15.12
N SER A 307 7.38 -0.93 -14.63
CA SER A 307 7.89 -1.74 -13.52
C SER A 307 8.69 -2.95 -14.03
N ARG A 308 9.99 -2.94 -13.77
CA ARG A 308 10.90 -4.01 -14.24
C ARG A 308 10.74 -5.33 -13.48
N ILE A 309 10.19 -5.28 -12.27
CA ILE A 309 10.10 -6.43 -11.36
C ILE A 309 8.84 -7.26 -11.60
N ASN A 310 7.74 -6.63 -12.03
CA ASN A 310 6.41 -7.26 -12.12
C ASN A 310 6.35 -8.49 -13.04
N PRO A 311 7.09 -8.57 -14.18
CA PRO A 311 7.12 -9.77 -15.01
C PRO A 311 7.63 -11.04 -14.29
N LEU A 312 8.36 -10.90 -13.17
CA LEU A 312 8.80 -12.06 -12.38
C LEU A 312 7.68 -12.68 -11.54
N PHE A 313 6.58 -11.95 -11.33
CA PHE A 313 5.53 -12.30 -10.37
C PHE A 313 4.15 -12.43 -11.01
N SER A 314 3.92 -11.75 -12.14
CA SER A 314 2.61 -11.64 -12.78
C SER A 314 1.93 -12.99 -13.00
N ASP A 315 2.67 -13.94 -13.57
CA ASP A 315 2.11 -15.24 -13.96
C ASP A 315 1.73 -16.07 -12.73
N SER A 316 2.63 -16.13 -11.74
CA SER A 316 2.36 -16.88 -10.51
C SER A 316 1.23 -16.28 -9.69
N LEU A 317 1.17 -14.95 -9.54
CA LEU A 317 0.06 -14.30 -8.83
C LEU A 317 -1.27 -14.47 -9.57
N PHE A 318 -1.27 -14.38 -10.90
CA PHE A 318 -2.44 -14.62 -11.73
C PHE A 318 -2.94 -16.07 -11.58
N LEU A 319 -2.05 -17.05 -11.67
CA LEU A 319 -2.39 -18.47 -11.55
C LEU A 319 -2.85 -18.84 -10.14
N ILE A 320 -2.22 -18.31 -9.09
CA ILE A 320 -2.67 -18.49 -7.69
C ILE A 320 -4.12 -18.00 -7.54
N ARG A 321 -4.43 -16.81 -8.06
CA ARG A 321 -5.79 -16.27 -8.04
C ARG A 321 -6.76 -17.17 -8.80
N ARG A 322 -6.40 -17.56 -10.02
CA ARG A 322 -7.23 -18.45 -10.85
C ARG A 322 -7.50 -19.79 -10.16
N CYS A 323 -6.51 -20.35 -9.47
CA CYS A 323 -6.69 -21.57 -8.70
C CYS A 323 -7.76 -21.39 -7.62
N ALA A 324 -7.78 -20.27 -6.88
CA ALA A 324 -8.80 -20.01 -5.87
C ALA A 324 -10.22 -19.96 -6.48
N SER A 325 -10.40 -19.26 -7.60
CA SER A 325 -11.68 -19.22 -8.32
C SER A 325 -12.10 -20.60 -8.83
N GLU A 326 -11.17 -21.39 -9.38
CA GLU A 326 -11.44 -22.76 -9.86
C GLU A 326 -11.79 -23.70 -8.70
N PHE A 327 -11.08 -23.63 -7.58
CA PHE A 327 -11.42 -24.39 -6.37
C PHE A 327 -12.87 -24.11 -5.93
N LEU A 328 -13.25 -22.83 -5.91
CA LEU A 328 -14.58 -22.42 -5.51
C LEU A 328 -15.63 -22.91 -6.52
N ARG A 329 -15.36 -22.80 -7.82
CA ARG A 329 -16.22 -23.31 -8.89
C ARG A 329 -16.45 -24.81 -8.78
N ILE A 330 -15.38 -25.60 -8.60
CA ILE A 330 -15.48 -27.06 -8.49
C ILE A 330 -16.25 -27.44 -7.23
N CYS A 331 -15.95 -26.83 -6.08
CA CYS A 331 -16.62 -27.14 -4.81
C CYS A 331 -18.11 -26.74 -4.77
N THR A 332 -18.54 -25.83 -5.64
CA THR A 332 -19.93 -25.38 -5.75
C THR A 332 -20.68 -26.07 -6.89
N SER A 333 -19.98 -26.81 -7.74
CA SER A 333 -20.57 -27.60 -8.82
C SER A 333 -21.04 -28.97 -8.33
N GLU A 334 -22.16 -29.46 -8.87
CA GLU A 334 -22.70 -30.80 -8.59
C GLU A 334 -21.96 -31.90 -9.41
N LEU A 335 -20.62 -31.87 -9.42
CA LEU A 335 -19.79 -32.85 -10.15
C LEU A 335 -19.50 -34.08 -9.28
N ASP A 336 -19.76 -35.28 -9.83
CA ASP A 336 -19.55 -36.57 -9.15
C ASP A 336 -18.04 -36.91 -8.95
N ASP A 337 -17.14 -36.40 -9.81
CA ASP A 337 -15.68 -36.68 -9.81
C ASP A 337 -14.81 -35.47 -9.43
N ALA A 338 -15.29 -34.60 -8.53
CA ALA A 338 -14.58 -33.38 -8.12
C ALA A 338 -13.17 -33.62 -7.55
N SER A 339 -12.88 -34.82 -7.01
CA SER A 339 -11.60 -35.09 -6.34
C SER A 339 -10.38 -35.08 -7.25
N GLU A 340 -10.50 -35.54 -8.50
CA GLU A 340 -9.37 -35.58 -9.44
C GLU A 340 -9.05 -34.17 -9.95
N GLU A 341 -10.07 -33.40 -10.30
CA GLU A 341 -9.93 -32.00 -10.70
C GLU A 341 -9.31 -31.15 -9.57
N LEU A 342 -9.80 -31.30 -8.33
CA LEU A 342 -9.23 -30.61 -7.16
C LEU A 342 -7.75 -30.97 -6.94
N GLY A 343 -7.37 -32.22 -7.22
CA GLY A 343 -5.97 -32.65 -7.16
C GLY A 343 -5.09 -31.94 -8.18
N LEU A 344 -5.55 -31.84 -9.44
CA LEU A 344 -4.83 -31.12 -10.51
C LEU A 344 -4.67 -29.63 -10.18
N VAL A 345 -5.74 -28.97 -9.76
CA VAL A 345 -5.69 -27.53 -9.38
C VAL A 345 -4.77 -27.33 -8.17
N TYR A 346 -4.76 -28.25 -7.20
CA TYR A 346 -3.85 -28.18 -6.05
C TYR A 346 -2.38 -28.26 -6.47
N MET A 347 -2.03 -29.16 -7.39
CA MET A 347 -0.65 -29.31 -7.88
C MET A 347 -0.18 -28.04 -8.58
N VAL A 348 -1.03 -27.39 -9.38
CA VAL A 348 -0.72 -26.10 -10.02
C VAL A 348 -0.53 -25.03 -8.95
N LEU A 349 -1.45 -24.91 -8.00
CA LEU A 349 -1.34 -23.94 -6.91
C LEU A 349 -0.04 -24.11 -6.13
N GLN A 350 0.31 -25.35 -5.75
CA GLN A 350 1.52 -25.64 -5.01
C GLN A 350 2.77 -25.25 -5.81
N SER A 351 2.84 -25.65 -7.08
CA SER A 351 3.94 -25.30 -7.99
C SER A 351 4.12 -23.78 -8.11
N GLU A 352 3.04 -23.03 -8.25
CA GLU A 352 3.12 -21.56 -8.40
C GLU A 352 3.49 -20.85 -7.09
N VAL A 353 3.06 -21.36 -5.94
CA VAL A 353 3.52 -20.84 -4.64
C VAL A 353 4.99 -21.15 -4.39
N ASP A 354 5.47 -22.34 -4.78
CA ASP A 354 6.88 -22.69 -4.66
C ASP A 354 7.74 -21.87 -5.63
N ARG A 355 7.25 -21.59 -6.85
CA ARG A 355 7.88 -20.66 -7.79
C ARG A 355 7.94 -19.24 -7.22
N LEU A 356 6.86 -18.75 -6.62
CA LEU A 356 6.84 -17.44 -5.95
C LEU A 356 7.89 -17.36 -4.84
N LYS A 357 7.99 -18.39 -4.00
CA LYS A 357 9.02 -18.49 -2.95
C LYS A 357 10.42 -18.51 -3.52
N CYS A 358 10.65 -19.26 -4.60
CA CYS A 358 11.93 -19.32 -5.32
C CYS A 358 12.33 -17.93 -5.85
N THR A 359 11.42 -17.23 -6.53
CA THR A 359 11.65 -15.84 -7.00
C THR A 359 12.05 -14.92 -5.84
N LEU A 360 11.33 -14.99 -4.73
CA LEU A 360 11.62 -14.17 -3.54
C LEU A 360 12.96 -14.54 -2.89
N ASN A 361 13.32 -15.83 -2.89
CA ASN A 361 14.63 -16.28 -2.43
C ASN A 361 15.76 -15.64 -3.25
N VAL A 362 15.66 -15.67 -4.58
CA VAL A 362 16.65 -15.06 -5.49
C VAL A 362 16.76 -13.54 -5.30
N LEU A 363 15.64 -12.86 -5.05
CA LEU A 363 15.68 -11.42 -4.75
C LEU A 363 16.31 -11.12 -3.37
N SER A 364 16.06 -11.98 -2.37
CA SER A 364 16.59 -11.82 -1.01
C SER A 364 18.08 -12.12 -0.89
N SER A 365 18.61 -12.99 -1.74
CA SER A 365 19.99 -13.50 -1.67
C SER A 365 21.05 -12.51 -2.06
N HIS A 366 20.70 -11.43 -2.74
CA HIS A 366 21.61 -10.31 -2.99
C HIS A 366 21.59 -9.25 -1.88
N VAL A 367 20.66 -9.36 -0.92
CA VAL A 367 20.53 -8.45 0.23
C VAL A 367 21.17 -9.06 1.50
N LEU A 368 21.43 -10.38 1.50
CA LEU A 368 22.04 -11.11 2.62
C LEU A 368 23.40 -11.69 2.18
N PRO A 369 24.50 -11.41 2.91
CA PRO A 369 25.86 -11.73 2.45
C PRO A 369 26.20 -13.23 2.40
N ASP A 370 25.33 -14.12 2.86
CA ASP A 370 25.60 -15.55 3.00
C ASP A 370 24.45 -16.41 2.43
N VAL A 371 24.34 -16.53 1.10
CA VAL A 371 23.41 -17.50 0.48
C VAL A 371 24.18 -18.61 -0.22
N PRO A 372 23.84 -19.90 0.03
CA PRO A 372 24.50 -21.04 -0.59
C PRO A 372 24.31 -21.09 -2.11
N GLU A 373 25.12 -21.91 -2.78
CA GLU A 373 25.05 -22.16 -4.23
C GLU A 373 23.59 -22.35 -4.70
N PHE A 374 23.17 -21.55 -5.67
CA PHE A 374 21.82 -21.59 -6.24
C PHE A 374 21.54 -22.93 -6.94
N GLY A 375 20.30 -23.43 -6.86
CA GLY A 375 19.83 -24.55 -7.66
C GLY A 375 19.50 -24.14 -9.10
N GLU A 376 19.13 -25.12 -9.94
CA GLU A 376 18.83 -24.89 -11.37
C GLU A 376 17.66 -23.91 -11.58
N ALA A 377 16.61 -24.02 -10.75
CA ALA A 377 15.45 -23.13 -10.79
C ALA A 377 15.81 -21.68 -10.41
N GLU A 378 16.64 -21.48 -9.40
CA GLU A 378 17.13 -20.15 -9.01
C GLU A 378 17.99 -19.52 -10.10
N HIS A 379 18.81 -20.31 -10.81
CA HIS A 379 19.60 -19.84 -11.96
C HIS A 379 18.72 -19.37 -13.12
N GLU A 380 17.64 -20.09 -13.44
CA GLU A 380 16.68 -19.68 -14.46
C GLU A 380 15.99 -18.35 -14.09
N MET A 381 15.62 -18.19 -12.82
CA MET A 381 15.01 -16.96 -12.31
C MET A 381 15.99 -15.78 -12.33
N LEU A 382 17.27 -16.01 -11.99
CA LEU A 382 18.32 -15.01 -12.11
C LEU A 382 18.52 -14.59 -13.58
N ALA A 383 18.54 -15.55 -14.51
CA ALA A 383 18.64 -15.28 -15.94
C ALA A 383 17.44 -14.47 -16.46
N SER A 384 16.23 -14.74 -15.96
CA SER A 384 15.03 -13.95 -16.26
C SER A 384 15.16 -12.52 -15.74
N ALA A 385 15.61 -12.35 -14.48
CA ALA A 385 15.80 -11.03 -13.88
C ALA A 385 16.84 -10.18 -14.64
N LEU A 386 17.93 -10.80 -15.10
CA LEU A 386 18.94 -10.15 -15.94
C LEU A 386 18.39 -9.77 -17.32
N ARG A 387 17.58 -10.63 -17.97
CA ARG A 387 16.90 -10.29 -19.23
C ARG A 387 16.00 -9.06 -19.06
N HIS A 388 15.32 -8.95 -17.94
CA HIS A 388 14.47 -7.80 -17.61
C HIS A 388 15.24 -6.59 -17.05
N ARG A 389 16.59 -6.64 -17.01
CA ARG A 389 17.47 -5.55 -16.52
C ARG A 389 17.07 -5.06 -15.12
N ILE A 390 16.71 -6.00 -14.25
CA ILE A 390 16.32 -5.70 -12.87
C ILE A 390 17.58 -5.42 -12.06
N ASN A 391 17.59 -4.26 -11.39
CA ASN A 391 18.62 -3.95 -10.41
C ASN A 391 18.26 -4.60 -9.08
N LEU A 392 18.93 -5.71 -8.74
CA LEU A 392 18.69 -6.47 -7.51
C LEU A 392 19.03 -5.66 -6.24
N ASN A 393 19.83 -4.60 -6.37
CA ASN A 393 20.15 -3.66 -5.29
C ASN A 393 19.15 -2.49 -5.18
N SER A 394 18.10 -2.48 -5.98
CA SER A 394 17.07 -1.43 -5.94
C SER A 394 16.30 -1.42 -4.62
N ALA A 395 15.76 -0.25 -4.26
CA ALA A 395 14.86 -0.14 -3.11
C ALA A 395 13.64 -1.07 -3.25
N SER A 396 13.12 -1.22 -4.47
CA SER A 396 11.98 -2.06 -4.79
C SER A 396 12.28 -3.55 -4.53
N CYS A 397 13.43 -4.07 -4.97
CA CYS A 397 13.84 -5.45 -4.67
C CYS A 397 14.02 -5.69 -3.17
N ARG A 398 14.61 -4.71 -2.45
CA ARG A 398 14.75 -4.80 -0.98
C ARG A 398 13.39 -4.82 -0.27
N ALA A 399 12.45 -3.99 -0.68
CA ALA A 399 11.10 -3.98 -0.13
C ALA A 399 10.39 -5.32 -0.37
N VAL A 400 10.42 -5.83 -1.59
CA VAL A 400 9.80 -7.11 -1.96
C VAL A 400 10.40 -8.30 -1.18
N SER A 401 11.67 -8.23 -0.79
CA SER A 401 12.29 -9.29 0.04
C SER A 401 11.60 -9.49 1.40
N VAL A 402 10.87 -8.49 1.91
CA VAL A 402 10.09 -8.64 3.15
C VAL A 402 8.96 -9.66 2.98
N LEU A 403 8.37 -9.77 1.79
CA LEU A 403 7.32 -10.76 1.49
C LEU A 403 7.82 -12.20 1.68
N GLN A 404 9.11 -12.46 1.41
CA GLN A 404 9.72 -13.77 1.63
C GLN A 404 9.60 -14.22 3.09
N ARG A 405 9.81 -13.32 4.05
CA ARG A 405 9.74 -13.64 5.49
C ARG A 405 8.33 -13.99 5.93
N LEU A 406 7.32 -13.44 5.25
CA LEU A 406 5.91 -13.67 5.54
C LEU A 406 5.39 -14.95 4.89
N LEU A 407 6.02 -15.41 3.81
CA LEU A 407 5.65 -16.65 3.09
C LEU A 407 6.37 -17.91 3.59
N ARG A 408 7.43 -17.77 4.39
CA ARG A 408 8.07 -18.87 5.14
C ARG A 408 7.20 -19.29 6.31
#